data_AF-A0A973HNI5-F1
#
_entry.id   AF-A0A973HNI5-F1
#
_cell.length_a   1.000
_cell.length_b   1.000
_cell.length_c   1.000
_cell.angle_alpha   90.00
_cell.angle_beta   90.00
_cell.angle_gamma   90.00
#
_symmetry.space_group_name_H-M   'P 1'
#
loop_
_entity.id
_entity.type
_entity.pdbx_description
1 polymer ?
#
loop_
_entity_poly.entity_id
_entity_poly.type
_entity_poly.pdbx_seq_one_letter_code
_entity_poly.pdbx_strand_id
1 'polypeptide(L)'
;YMGTLTRGKEHSVFKLGNASLGPSICYEDIFPELCRAPVNKGANILMSISNDAWFQKSSGAQQHRIHAVFRAVENARPFIRNGNNSDSCIILPNGKTVGLLRGPSSRFYRGYRIYDVPILTNPKLTFYTKYGNIFAYICNTVSLFGIYYLLYRFLDRKKRLHEKIKR
;
A
#
# COMPACT_ATOMS: atom_id res chain seq x y z
N TYR A 1 29.40 -6.40 13.66
CA TYR A 1 28.33 -7.40 13.75
C TYR A 1 27.02 -6.68 14.03
N MET A 2 26.10 -6.64 13.07
CA MET A 2 24.77 -6.09 13.30
C MET A 2 23.98 -7.18 14.04
N GLY A 3 23.55 -6.89 15.28
CA GLY A 3 22.81 -7.87 16.08
C GLY A 3 21.52 -8.31 15.40
N THR A 4 21.07 -9.53 15.71
CA THR A 4 19.79 -10.05 15.19
C THR A 4 18.63 -9.22 15.73
N LEU A 5 17.79 -8.71 14.85
CA LEU A 5 16.56 -8.01 15.22
C LEU A 5 15.46 -9.02 15.58
N THR A 6 14.60 -8.66 16.53
CA THR A 6 13.38 -9.42 16.86
C THR A 6 12.15 -8.70 16.32
N ARG A 7 11.11 -9.47 15.94
CA ARG A 7 9.88 -8.90 15.39
C ARG A 7 9.06 -8.17 16.47
N GLY A 8 8.38 -7.10 16.07
CA GLY A 8 7.35 -6.45 16.88
C GLY A 8 6.16 -7.37 17.15
N LYS A 9 5.41 -7.08 18.22
CA LYS A 9 4.21 -7.84 18.61
C LYS A 9 2.90 -7.15 18.25
N GLU A 10 2.91 -5.83 18.12
CA GLU A 10 1.69 -5.03 17.94
C GLU A 10 1.94 -3.82 17.05
N HIS A 11 0.88 -3.40 16.35
CA HIS A 11 0.85 -2.11 15.65
C HIS A 11 0.51 -0.99 16.62
N SER A 12 1.46 -0.09 16.86
CA SER A 12 1.29 1.07 17.75
C SER A 12 0.64 2.25 17.03
N VAL A 13 -0.06 3.09 17.77
CA VAL A 13 -0.52 4.41 17.31
C VAL A 13 0.08 5.46 18.25
N PHE A 14 0.84 6.40 17.70
CA PHE A 14 1.46 7.46 18.48
C PHE A 14 0.59 8.72 18.46
N LYS A 15 0.22 9.24 19.63
CA LYS A 15 -0.61 10.44 19.75
C LYS A 15 0.24 11.69 19.93
N LEU A 16 -0.05 12.73 19.16
CA LEU A 16 0.58 14.05 19.23
C LEU A 16 -0.50 15.13 19.02
N GLY A 17 -1.05 15.65 20.12
CA GLY A 17 -2.21 16.56 20.06
C GLY A 17 -3.37 15.92 19.29
N ASN A 18 -3.82 16.57 18.22
CA ASN A 18 -4.89 16.06 17.34
C ASN A 18 -4.40 15.03 16.31
N ALA A 19 -3.09 14.78 16.20
CA ALA A 19 -2.54 13.76 15.32
C ALA A 19 -2.45 12.40 16.04
N SER A 20 -2.82 11.34 15.33
CA SER A 20 -2.66 9.94 15.70
C SER A 20 -1.93 9.24 14.57
N LEU A 21 -0.65 8.96 14.76
CA LEU A 21 0.28 8.46 13.75
C LEU A 21 0.30 6.93 13.73
N GLY A 22 0.09 6.36 12.55
CA GLY A 22 0.34 4.95 12.24
C GLY A 22 1.70 4.79 11.57
N PRO A 23 2.75 4.40 12.31
CA PRO A 23 4.10 4.25 11.79
C PRO A 23 4.25 2.94 10.99
N SER A 24 5.13 2.98 10.00
CA SER A 24 5.69 1.82 9.31
C SER A 24 7.19 2.03 9.11
N ILE A 25 7.97 0.95 9.16
CA ILE A 25 9.42 0.99 9.01
C ILE A 25 9.81 0.39 7.66
N CYS A 26 10.45 1.22 6.84
CA CYS A 26 11.01 0.82 5.54
C CYS A 26 9.98 0.03 4.72
N TYR A 27 10.25 -1.26 4.51
CA TYR A 27 9.49 -2.17 3.66
C TYR A 27 8.08 -2.49 4.16
N GLU A 28 7.73 -2.13 5.40
CA GLU A 28 6.40 -2.42 5.94
C GLU A 28 5.27 -1.71 5.17
N ASP A 29 5.55 -0.57 4.50
CA ASP A 29 4.52 0.20 3.79
C ASP A 29 4.04 -0.43 2.47
N ILE A 30 4.73 -1.46 1.98
CA ILE A 30 4.26 -2.22 0.80
C ILE A 30 3.11 -3.16 1.15
N PHE A 31 3.02 -3.57 2.43
CA PHE A 31 2.02 -4.51 2.92
C PHE A 31 0.76 -3.77 3.38
N PRO A 32 -0.36 -3.88 2.63
CA PRO A 32 -1.57 -3.11 2.92
C PRO A 32 -2.10 -3.31 4.34
N GLU A 33 -2.03 -4.54 4.86
CA GLU A 33 -2.51 -4.92 6.18
C GLU A 33 -1.77 -4.21 7.32
N LEU A 34 -0.47 -3.97 7.17
CA LEU A 34 0.36 -3.30 8.19
C LEU A 34 0.00 -1.82 8.30
N CYS A 35 -0.35 -1.16 7.19
CA CYS A 35 -0.84 0.21 7.20
C CYS A 35 -2.33 0.31 7.59
N ARG A 36 -3.13 -0.72 7.29
CA ARG A 36 -4.56 -0.77 7.64
C ARG A 36 -4.78 -0.92 9.14
N ALA A 37 -3.94 -1.70 9.81
CA ALA A 37 -4.06 -2.00 11.24
C ALA A 37 -4.05 -0.74 12.15
N PRO A 38 -3.08 0.19 12.07
CA PRO A 38 -3.09 1.39 12.91
C PRO A 38 -4.26 2.32 12.59
N VAL A 39 -4.76 2.37 11.34
CA VAL A 39 -5.94 3.17 10.99
C VAL A 39 -7.20 2.62 11.64
N ASN A 40 -7.36 1.29 11.69
CA ASN A 40 -8.43 0.65 12.47
C ASN A 40 -8.30 0.92 13.98
N LYS A 41 -7.10 1.21 14.48
CA LYS A 41 -6.85 1.64 15.86
C LYS A 41 -6.97 3.16 16.08
N GLY A 42 -7.42 3.91 15.07
CA GLY A 42 -7.68 5.35 15.16
C GLY A 42 -6.57 6.26 14.61
N ALA A 43 -5.58 5.74 13.91
CA ALA A 43 -4.61 6.59 13.23
C ALA A 43 -5.31 7.46 12.16
N ASN A 44 -5.07 8.77 12.23
CA ASN A 44 -5.54 9.76 11.25
C ASN A 44 -4.42 10.26 10.33
N ILE A 45 -3.18 9.81 10.53
CA ILE A 45 -2.04 10.05 9.67
C ILE A 45 -1.22 8.75 9.60
N LEU A 46 -0.74 8.41 8.40
CA LEU A 46 0.23 7.32 8.20
C LEU A 46 1.64 7.91 8.06
N MET A 47 2.66 7.17 8.49
CA MET A 47 4.06 7.60 8.36
C MET A 47 4.96 6.41 8.05
N SER A 48 5.87 6.57 7.09
CA SER A 48 6.96 5.62 6.85
C SER A 48 8.31 6.27 7.10
N ILE A 49 9.16 5.57 7.86
CA ILE A 49 10.58 5.89 8.03
C ILE A 49 11.40 4.85 7.25
N SER A 50 12.01 5.25 6.14
CA SER A 50 12.73 4.33 5.24
C SER A 50 14.22 4.65 5.09
N ASN A 51 14.99 3.67 4.63
CA ASN A 51 16.32 3.86 4.07
C ASN A 51 16.36 3.16 2.72
N ASP A 52 16.23 3.93 1.63
CA ASP A 52 16.18 3.39 0.27
C ASP A 52 17.56 3.36 -0.41
N ALA A 53 18.65 3.57 0.36
CA ALA A 53 20.02 3.56 -0.17
C ALA A 53 20.38 2.22 -0.83
N TRP A 54 19.82 1.11 -0.34
CA TRP A 54 20.02 -0.24 -0.89
C TRP A 54 19.62 -0.35 -2.37
N PHE A 55 18.64 0.42 -2.81
CA PHE A 55 18.18 0.42 -4.20
C PHE A 55 19.11 1.19 -5.14
N GLN A 56 20.06 1.97 -4.62
CA GLN A 56 20.98 2.77 -5.41
C GLN A 56 20.22 3.58 -6.48
N LYS A 57 20.77 3.68 -7.70
CA LYS A 57 20.18 4.43 -8.82
C LYS A 57 19.00 3.71 -9.50
N SER A 58 18.58 2.55 -9.01
CA SER A 58 17.44 1.82 -9.61
C SER A 58 16.10 2.50 -9.35
N SER A 59 15.07 2.05 -10.06
CA SER A 59 13.67 2.45 -9.86
C SER A 59 13.06 1.95 -8.54
N GLY A 60 13.75 1.08 -7.79
CA GLY A 60 13.21 0.44 -6.58
C GLY A 60 12.67 1.43 -5.56
N ALA A 61 13.37 2.55 -5.30
CA ALA A 61 12.87 3.56 -4.35
C ALA A 61 11.62 4.30 -4.86
N GLN A 62 11.50 4.48 -6.17
CA GLN A 62 10.31 5.08 -6.76
C GLN A 62 9.11 4.13 -6.65
N GLN A 63 9.33 2.84 -6.93
CA GLN A 63 8.33 1.79 -6.74
C GLN A 63 7.91 1.69 -5.26
N HIS A 64 8.87 1.71 -4.34
CA HIS A 64 8.63 1.72 -2.90
C HIS A 64 7.77 2.93 -2.47
N ARG A 65 8.06 4.15 -2.96
CA ARG A 65 7.20 5.31 -2.73
C ARG A 65 5.78 5.13 -3.29
N ILE A 66 5.64 4.53 -4.47
CA ILE A 66 4.32 4.32 -5.10
C ILE A 66 3.43 3.44 -4.20
N HIS A 67 4.00 2.48 -3.46
CA HIS A 67 3.23 1.73 -2.46
C HIS A 67 2.63 2.63 -1.39
N ALA A 68 3.39 3.60 -0.87
CA ALA A 68 2.85 4.58 0.08
C ALA A 68 1.69 5.41 -0.51
N VAL A 69 1.66 5.61 -1.84
CA VAL A 69 0.52 6.26 -2.53
C VAL A 69 -0.74 5.41 -2.42
N PHE A 70 -0.63 4.10 -2.69
CA PHE A 70 -1.74 3.18 -2.49
C PHE A 70 -2.21 3.17 -1.04
N ARG A 71 -1.29 3.14 -0.06
CA ARG A 71 -1.64 3.16 1.38
C ARG A 71 -2.43 4.40 1.78
N ALA A 72 -2.05 5.57 1.26
CA ALA A 72 -2.74 6.83 1.52
C ALA A 72 -4.19 6.81 0.99
N VAL A 73 -4.38 6.32 -0.24
CA VAL A 73 -5.69 6.22 -0.91
C VAL A 73 -6.58 5.17 -0.25
N GLU A 74 -6.04 3.97 -0.03
CA GLU A 74 -6.74 2.84 0.60
C GLU A 74 -7.35 3.22 1.95
N ASN A 75 -6.63 4.02 2.73
CA ASN A 75 -7.04 4.40 4.08
C ASN A 75 -7.67 5.80 4.16
N ALA A 76 -7.70 6.55 3.05
CA ALA A 76 -8.06 7.97 3.04
C ALA A 76 -7.35 8.74 4.16
N ARG A 77 -6.03 8.56 4.29
CA ARG A 77 -5.18 9.25 5.28
C ARG A 77 -4.02 9.95 4.57
N PRO A 78 -3.59 11.13 5.04
CA PRO A 78 -2.31 11.65 4.63
C PRO A 78 -1.20 10.67 5.04
N PHE A 79 -0.16 10.58 4.21
CA PHE A 79 0.97 9.69 4.42
C PHE A 79 2.26 10.51 4.37
N ILE A 80 3.01 10.49 5.48
CA ILE A 80 4.31 11.15 5.60
C ILE A 80 5.39 10.12 5.28
N ARG A 81 6.12 10.30 4.17
CA ARG A 81 7.28 9.47 3.85
C ARG A 81 8.55 10.24 4.14
N ASN A 82 9.38 9.72 5.03
CA ASN A 82 10.66 10.29 5.39
C ASN A 82 11.74 9.21 5.34
N GLY A 83 12.93 9.52 4.85
CA GLY A 83 13.98 8.52 4.86
C GLY A 83 15.26 8.89 4.15
N ASN A 84 16.30 8.10 4.44
CA ASN A 84 17.63 8.29 3.84
C ASN A 84 17.67 7.81 2.39
N ASN A 85 18.19 8.65 1.48
CA ASN A 85 18.20 8.42 0.02
C ASN A 85 16.86 7.90 -0.56
N SER A 86 15.78 8.26 0.13
CA SER A 86 14.41 7.93 -0.20
C SER A 86 13.74 9.14 -0.84
N ASP A 87 12.72 8.89 -1.66
CA ASP A 87 11.84 9.95 -2.12
C ASP A 87 10.96 10.45 -0.95
N SER A 88 11.53 11.29 -0.10
CA SER A 88 10.84 11.90 1.04
C SER A 88 9.78 12.89 0.53
N CYS A 89 8.54 12.74 1.00
CA CYS A 89 7.40 13.48 0.51
C CYS A 89 6.19 13.36 1.44
N ILE A 90 5.17 14.17 1.18
CA ILE A 90 3.84 13.99 1.74
C ILE A 90 2.93 13.45 0.63
N ILE A 91 2.08 12.50 0.96
CA ILE A 91 1.04 12.01 0.05
C ILE A 91 -0.31 12.31 0.69
N LEU A 92 -1.15 13.03 -0.05
CA LEU A 92 -2.49 13.39 0.42
C LEU A 92 -3.45 12.18 0.34
N PRO A 93 -4.59 12.21 1.05
CA PRO A 93 -5.57 11.11 1.05
C PRO A 93 -6.08 10.69 -0.34
N ASN A 94 -5.99 11.57 -1.34
CA ASN A 94 -6.36 11.29 -2.73
C ASN A 94 -5.20 10.74 -3.58
N GLY A 95 -4.05 10.45 -2.97
CA GLY A 95 -2.86 9.94 -3.65
C GLY A 95 -1.96 11.01 -4.26
N LYS A 96 -2.34 12.30 -4.22
CA LYS A 96 -1.48 13.37 -4.72
C LYS A 96 -0.21 13.47 -3.87
N THR A 97 0.94 13.23 -4.47
CA THR A 97 2.23 13.52 -3.83
C THR A 97 2.48 15.01 -3.87
N VAL A 98 2.71 15.60 -2.71
CA VAL A 98 3.20 16.97 -2.57
C VAL A 98 4.54 16.95 -1.88
N GLY A 99 5.37 17.91 -2.27
CA GLY A 99 6.57 18.17 -1.53
C GLY A 99 7.68 17.16 -1.58
N LEU A 100 7.77 16.48 -2.71
CA LEU A 100 8.86 15.59 -3.03
C LEU A 100 10.21 16.30 -2.91
N LEU A 101 11.05 15.82 -2.00
CA LEU A 101 12.40 16.30 -1.79
C LEU A 101 13.33 15.62 -2.81
N ARG A 102 13.70 16.36 -3.85
CA ARG A 102 14.70 15.95 -4.85
C ARG A 102 15.62 17.13 -5.16
N GLY A 103 16.88 16.82 -5.44
CA GLY A 103 17.85 17.81 -5.92
C GLY A 103 17.66 18.10 -7.42
N PRO A 104 18.36 19.10 -7.97
CA PRO A 104 18.21 19.54 -9.35
C PRO A 104 18.49 18.44 -10.38
N SER A 105 19.47 17.59 -10.12
CA SER A 105 19.97 16.56 -11.05
C SER A 105 19.83 15.13 -10.54
N SER A 106 19.45 14.95 -9.26
CA SER A 106 19.51 13.65 -8.60
C SER A 106 18.58 13.56 -7.40
N ARG A 107 18.09 12.34 -7.15
CA ARG A 107 17.39 11.96 -5.91
C ARG A 107 18.33 11.85 -4.69
N PHE A 108 19.64 11.71 -4.92
CA PHE A 108 20.65 11.69 -3.87
C PHE A 108 20.96 13.14 -3.47
N TYR A 109 20.08 13.71 -2.67
CA TYR A 109 20.15 15.10 -2.27
C TYR A 109 20.01 15.22 -0.76
N ARG A 110 20.93 15.97 -0.12
CA ARG A 110 20.83 16.32 1.29
C ARG A 110 20.01 17.59 1.42
N GLY A 111 18.88 17.50 2.10
CA GLY A 111 18.04 18.65 2.37
C GLY A 111 16.91 18.30 3.32
N TYR A 112 16.03 19.27 3.54
CA TYR A 112 14.81 19.12 4.30
C TYR A 112 13.68 19.84 3.56
N ARG A 113 12.43 19.49 3.90
CA ARG A 113 11.27 20.30 3.53
C ARG A 113 10.30 20.36 4.69
N ILE A 114 9.62 21.49 4.79
CA ILE A 114 8.56 21.74 5.75
C ILE A 114 7.23 21.69 4.99
N TYR A 115 6.22 21.03 5.55
CA TYR A 115 4.89 20.91 4.98
C TYR A 115 3.82 20.94 6.06
N ASP A 116 2.73 21.61 5.75
CA ASP A 116 1.48 21.50 6.50
C ASP A 116 0.76 20.22 6.09
N VAL A 117 0.67 19.28 7.02
CA VAL A 117 -0.03 18.01 6.81
C VAL A 117 -1.48 18.16 7.27
N PRO A 118 -2.48 17.91 6.40
CA PRO A 118 -3.87 18.05 6.81
C PRO A 118 -4.22 16.97 7.84
N ILE A 119 -4.51 17.39 9.08
CA ILE A 119 -4.99 16.48 10.12
C ILE A 119 -6.49 16.31 9.96
N LEU A 120 -6.93 15.10 9.62
CA LEU A 120 -8.35 14.80 9.53
C LEU A 120 -8.92 14.60 10.93
N THR A 121 -9.90 15.40 11.31
CA THR A 121 -10.66 15.25 12.57
C THR A 121 -11.78 14.22 12.36
N ASN A 122 -11.83 13.17 13.17
CA ASN A 122 -12.81 12.08 13.09
C ASN A 122 -13.00 11.50 11.67
N PRO A 123 -11.92 11.09 10.98
CA PRO A 123 -12.03 10.62 9.61
C PRO A 123 -12.73 9.26 9.55
N LYS A 124 -13.74 9.15 8.67
CA LYS A 124 -14.43 7.88 8.40
C LYS A 124 -13.43 6.83 7.90
N LEU A 125 -13.71 5.57 8.20
CA LEU A 125 -13.00 4.44 7.62
C LEU A 125 -13.48 4.23 6.18
N THR A 126 -12.57 3.96 5.25
CA THR A 126 -12.94 3.55 3.89
C THR A 126 -13.53 2.14 3.92
N PHE A 127 -14.19 1.74 2.83
CA PHE A 127 -14.61 0.35 2.65
C PHE A 127 -13.42 -0.62 2.79
N TYR A 128 -12.29 -0.29 2.17
CA TYR A 128 -11.08 -1.09 2.23
C TYR A 128 -10.54 -1.20 3.65
N THR A 129 -10.48 -0.11 4.42
CA THR A 129 -9.98 -0.18 5.80
C THR A 129 -10.82 -1.08 6.69
N LYS A 130 -12.15 -1.05 6.49
CA LYS A 130 -13.11 -1.84 7.27
C LYS A 130 -13.13 -3.33 6.87
N TYR A 131 -13.05 -3.63 5.58
CA TYR A 131 -13.32 -4.98 5.05
C TYR A 131 -12.11 -5.65 4.40
N GLY A 132 -11.01 -4.93 4.20
CA GLY A 132 -9.81 -5.44 3.54
C GLY A 132 -10.08 -5.94 2.12
N ASN A 133 -9.53 -7.11 1.80
CA ASN A 133 -9.51 -7.66 0.45
C ASN A 133 -10.81 -8.40 0.04
N ILE A 134 -11.92 -8.24 0.77
CA ILE A 134 -13.19 -8.93 0.45
C ILE A 134 -13.63 -8.69 -1.00
N PHE A 135 -13.50 -7.47 -1.50
CA PHE A 135 -13.82 -7.16 -2.89
C PHE A 135 -12.98 -7.99 -3.88
N ALA A 136 -11.66 -8.08 -3.65
CA ALA A 136 -10.77 -8.88 -4.48
C ALA A 136 -11.10 -10.37 -4.42
N TYR A 137 -11.46 -10.90 -3.24
CA TYR A 137 -11.86 -12.30 -3.11
C TYR A 137 -13.17 -12.60 -3.86
N ILE A 138 -14.15 -11.69 -3.83
CA ILE A 138 -15.39 -11.84 -4.62
C ILE A 138 -15.08 -11.87 -6.12
N CYS A 139 -14.28 -10.92 -6.62
CA CYS A 139 -13.88 -10.89 -8.02
C CYS A 139 -13.16 -12.18 -8.43
N ASN A 140 -12.22 -12.65 -7.61
CA ASN A 140 -11.49 -13.89 -7.87
C ASN A 140 -12.42 -15.10 -7.95
N THR A 141 -13.36 -15.23 -7.01
CA THR A 141 -14.34 -16.34 -7.01
C THR A 141 -15.24 -16.31 -8.26
N VAL A 142 -15.74 -15.13 -8.65
CA VAL A 142 -16.55 -14.97 -9.86
C VAL A 142 -15.76 -15.32 -11.12
N SER A 143 -14.50 -14.86 -11.21
CA SER A 143 -13.61 -15.18 -12.34
C SER A 143 -13.33 -16.69 -12.44
N LEU A 144 -13.03 -17.35 -11.32
CA LEU A 144 -12.79 -18.79 -11.29
C LEU A 144 -14.03 -19.59 -11.70
N PHE A 145 -15.21 -19.19 -11.21
CA PHE A 145 -16.47 -19.81 -11.63
C PHE A 145 -16.75 -19.62 -13.12
N GLY A 146 -16.48 -18.43 -13.66
CA GLY A 146 -16.61 -18.14 -15.08
C GLY A 146 -15.68 -19.00 -15.95
N ILE A 147 -14.41 -19.11 -15.57
CA ILE A 147 -13.42 -19.96 -16.24
C ILE A 147 -13.87 -21.42 -16.19
N TYR A 148 -14.29 -21.91 -15.02
CA TYR A 148 -14.80 -23.27 -14.85
C TYR A 148 -16.00 -23.55 -15.75
N TYR A 149 -16.99 -22.64 -15.79
CA TYR A 149 -18.17 -22.77 -16.63
C TYR A 149 -17.83 -22.82 -18.12
N LEU A 150 -16.92 -21.96 -18.58
CA LEU A 150 -16.47 -21.94 -19.98
C LEU A 150 -15.73 -23.25 -20.35
N LEU A 151 -14.85 -23.74 -19.47
CA LEU A 151 -14.16 -25.02 -19.66
C LEU A 151 -15.13 -26.20 -19.70
N TYR A 152 -16.11 -26.22 -18.78
CA TYR A 152 -17.16 -27.24 -18.78
C TYR A 152 -17.92 -27.26 -20.10
N ARG A 153 -18.38 -26.09 -20.58
CA ARG A 153 -19.10 -25.99 -21.87
C ARG A 153 -18.25 -26.40 -23.07
N PHE A 154 -16.97 -26.04 -23.07
CA PHE A 154 -16.05 -26.44 -24.13
C PHE A 154 -15.89 -27.96 -24.18
N LEU A 155 -15.68 -28.61 -23.03
CA LEU A 155 -15.55 -30.07 -22.93
C LEU A 155 -16.85 -30.78 -23.30
N ASP A 156 -18.01 -30.30 -22.84
CA ASP A 156 -19.31 -30.86 -23.19
C ASP A 156 -19.58 -30.75 -24.70
N ARG A 157 -19.30 -29.58 -25.30
CA ARG A 157 -19.41 -29.40 -26.76
C ARG A 157 -18.48 -30.34 -27.53
N LYS A 158 -17.23 -30.51 -27.06
CA LYS A 158 -16.26 -31.44 -27.67
C LYS A 158 -16.76 -32.88 -27.62
N LYS A 159 -17.30 -33.33 -26.47
CA LYS A 159 -17.90 -34.67 -26.31
C LYS A 159 -19.07 -34.88 -27.28
N ARG A 160 -20.02 -33.94 -27.34
CA ARG A 160 -21.17 -34.02 -28.25
C ARG A 160 -20.76 -34.10 -29.72
N LEU A 161 -19.69 -33.40 -30.13
CA LEU A 161 -19.16 -33.47 -31.48
C LEU A 161 -18.50 -34.83 -31.77
N HIS A 162 -17.75 -35.40 -30.83
CA HIS A 162 -17.16 -36.74 -31.00
C HIS A 162 -18.21 -37.83 -31.14
N GLU A 163 -19.28 -37.77 -30.34
CA GLU A 163 -20.41 -38.71 -30.45
C GLU A 163 -21.14 -38.61 -31.80
N LYS A 164 -21.21 -37.41 -32.40
CA LYS A 164 -21.77 -37.21 -33.74
C LYS A 164 -20.90 -37.77 -34.87
N ILE A 165 -19.58 -37.76 -34.72
CA ILE A 165 -18.64 -38.29 -35.74
C ILE A 165 -18.61 -39.83 -35.72
N LYS A 166 -18.89 -40.45 -34.57
CA LYS A 166 -18.89 -41.92 -34.41
C LYS A 166 -20.17 -42.60 -34.90
N ARG A 167 -21.25 -41.84 -35.15
CA ARG A 167 -22.50 -42.34 -35.74
C ARG A 167 -22.49 -42.13 -37.25
#